data_AF-A0A817E944-F1
#
_entry.id   AF-A0A817E944-F1
#
_cell.length_a   1.000
_cell.length_b   1.000
_cell.length_c   1.000
_cell.angle_alpha   90.00
_cell.angle_beta   90.00
_cell.angle_gamma   90.00
#
_symmetry.space_group_name_H-M   'P 1'
#
loop_
_entity.id
_entity.type
_entity.pdbx_description
1 polymer ?
#
loop_
_entity_poly.entity_id
_entity_poly.type
_entity_poly.pdbx_seq_one_letter_code
_entity_poly.pdbx_strand_id
1 'polypeptide(L)'
;MGLLPAYMDKIDELALSEHKTHGQIYTFLITFPKFTLFTQLRRLYFQIDMEACDEHLIQKAITSLSKTNIDALAIKVIGLKEQKSMPYGLNLPSLFALSTLKKFSFATDAKDPFYYSDNLHICSKIEYLTISDPVIAFDDLPSLLYAMPNLEHLNVRLTSADYHFRQQRRIDLKTDLPSIPTLKTCILQIENTCSVKFNLLAHFLKAMPALRHLGITASYELFNAHDWEMLLTTSLTALTHLRLHATTTYHHNDVLPDLLDPFKTSFWIEKKIS
;
A
#
# COMPACT_ATOMS: atom_id res chain seq x y z
N MET A 1 -31.84 12.53 22.47
CA MET A 1 -30.41 12.76 22.14
C MET A 1 -29.68 13.16 23.41
N GLY A 2 -29.09 12.21 24.14
CA GLY A 2 -28.39 12.48 25.40
C GLY A 2 -27.27 11.48 25.63
N LEU A 3 -26.31 11.83 26.49
CA LEU A 3 -25.03 11.15 26.77
C LEU A 3 -23.89 11.39 25.78
N LEU A 4 -24.04 11.18 24.46
CA LEU A 4 -22.87 11.14 23.56
C LEU A 4 -21.89 12.34 23.64
N PRO A 5 -22.35 13.62 23.70
CA PRO A 5 -21.45 14.77 23.80
C PRO A 5 -20.53 14.76 25.05
N ALA A 6 -20.98 14.16 26.16
CA ALA A 6 -20.21 14.07 27.40
C ALA A 6 -19.11 12.99 27.37
N TYR A 7 -19.07 12.15 26.33
CA TYR A 7 -18.08 11.10 26.13
C TYR A 7 -17.19 11.31 24.90
N MET A 8 -17.46 12.30 24.03
CA MET A 8 -16.64 12.59 22.85
C MET A 8 -15.17 12.83 23.17
N ASP A 9 -14.89 13.59 24.24
CA ASP A 9 -13.54 13.87 24.73
C ASP A 9 -12.87 12.67 25.44
N LYS A 10 -13.50 11.49 25.44
CA LYS A 10 -12.96 10.24 25.98
C LYS A 10 -12.77 9.16 24.91
N ILE A 11 -13.15 9.42 23.66
CA ILE A 11 -13.00 8.48 22.54
C ILE A 11 -11.61 8.69 21.92
N ASP A 12 -10.72 7.75 22.15
CA ASP A 12 -9.38 7.67 21.56
C ASP A 12 -9.37 6.86 20.26
N GLU A 13 -10.23 5.85 20.15
CA GLU A 13 -10.41 4.98 18.98
C GLU A 13 -11.87 4.95 18.52
N LEU A 14 -12.08 5.13 17.21
CA LEU A 14 -13.40 5.05 16.58
C LEU A 14 -13.36 4.08 15.39
N ALA A 15 -14.26 3.09 15.39
CA ALA A 15 -14.42 2.14 14.30
C ALA A 15 -15.87 2.12 13.79
N LEU A 16 -16.09 2.45 12.52
CA LEU A 16 -17.40 2.43 11.85
C LEU A 16 -17.33 1.54 10.60
N SER A 17 -18.28 0.62 10.42
CA SER A 17 -17.98 -0.64 9.70
C SER A 17 -18.83 -1.00 8.47
N GLU A 18 -20.06 -0.48 8.34
CA GLU A 18 -21.13 -0.87 7.38
C GLU A 18 -21.51 -2.37 7.29
N HIS A 19 -20.56 -3.31 7.26
CA HIS A 19 -20.67 -4.77 7.05
C HIS A 19 -21.89 -5.47 7.68
N LYS A 20 -22.39 -5.01 8.82
CA LYS A 20 -23.54 -5.60 9.55
C LYS A 20 -24.73 -4.67 9.71
N THR A 21 -24.57 -3.39 9.39
CA THR A 21 -25.58 -2.34 9.60
C THR A 21 -25.38 -1.28 8.52
N HIS A 22 -26.06 -1.44 7.39
CA HIS A 22 -25.95 -0.55 6.24
C HIS A 22 -26.56 0.83 6.54
N GLY A 23 -25.90 1.91 6.11
CA GLY A 23 -26.27 3.31 6.36
C GLY A 23 -25.84 3.84 7.75
N GLN A 24 -25.01 3.10 8.49
CA GLN A 24 -24.59 3.53 9.83
C GLN A 24 -23.61 4.72 9.79
N ILE A 25 -22.70 4.76 8.81
CA ILE A 25 -21.74 5.84 8.60
C ILE A 25 -22.49 7.07 8.12
N TYR A 26 -23.46 6.93 7.21
CA TYR A 26 -24.33 8.03 6.81
C TYR A 26 -25.05 8.66 8.01
N THR A 27 -25.70 7.84 8.83
CA THR A 27 -26.39 8.28 10.06
C THR A 27 -25.43 8.95 11.06
N PHE A 28 -24.23 8.38 11.24
CA PHE A 28 -23.20 8.94 12.08
C PHE A 28 -22.68 10.29 11.55
N LEU A 29 -22.39 10.40 10.25
CA LEU A 29 -21.83 11.60 9.63
C LEU A 29 -22.82 12.75 9.48
N ILE A 30 -24.13 12.49 9.38
CA ILE A 30 -25.15 13.54 9.54
C ILE A 30 -25.05 14.14 10.95
N THR A 31 -24.95 13.28 11.97
CA THR A 31 -24.96 13.71 13.37
C THR A 31 -23.61 14.35 13.77
N PHE A 32 -22.51 13.82 13.25
CA PHE A 32 -21.13 14.21 13.57
C PHE A 32 -20.31 14.42 12.28
N PRO A 33 -20.58 15.48 11.49
CA PRO A 33 -19.96 15.72 10.18
C PRO A 33 -18.48 16.14 10.21
N LYS A 34 -17.83 16.11 11.39
CA LYS A 34 -16.43 16.48 11.61
C LYS A 34 -15.85 15.69 12.78
N PHE A 35 -14.67 15.10 12.60
CA PHE A 35 -13.95 14.39 13.67
C PHE A 35 -13.29 15.34 14.69
N THR A 36 -13.21 16.64 14.39
CA THR A 36 -12.73 17.67 15.34
C THR A 36 -13.56 17.77 16.62
N LEU A 37 -14.72 17.12 16.68
CA LEU A 37 -15.55 16.99 17.88
C LEU A 37 -14.99 15.96 18.89
N PHE A 38 -14.12 15.04 18.45
CA PHE A 38 -13.51 14.00 19.28
C PHE A 38 -12.07 14.40 19.59
N THR A 39 -11.87 15.24 20.61
CA THR A 39 -10.57 15.91 20.86
C THR A 39 -9.43 14.95 21.19
N GLN A 40 -9.73 13.77 21.74
CA GLN A 40 -8.76 12.72 22.06
C GLN A 40 -8.56 11.69 20.93
N LEU A 41 -9.29 11.78 19.82
CA LEU A 41 -9.26 10.76 18.77
C LEU A 41 -7.85 10.61 18.19
N ARG A 42 -7.28 9.42 18.36
CA ARG A 42 -5.99 8.98 17.82
C ARG A 42 -6.14 8.00 16.68
N ARG A 43 -7.19 7.17 16.70
CA ARG A 43 -7.33 6.06 15.76
C ARG A 43 -8.69 6.05 15.09
N LEU A 44 -8.71 5.94 13.77
CA LEU A 44 -9.94 5.87 12.98
C LEU A 44 -9.92 4.67 12.04
N TYR A 45 -10.93 3.83 12.15
CA TYR A 45 -11.16 2.67 11.27
C TYR A 45 -12.50 2.86 10.56
N PHE A 46 -12.46 3.03 9.25
CA PHE A 46 -13.63 3.29 8.42
C PHE A 46 -13.74 2.19 7.35
N GLN A 47 -14.85 1.46 7.33
CA GLN A 47 -15.26 0.68 6.16
C GLN A 47 -16.49 1.32 5.55
N ILE A 48 -16.28 2.09 4.48
CA ILE A 48 -17.27 2.89 3.77
C ILE A 48 -17.87 2.06 2.64
N ASP A 49 -19.20 1.97 2.64
CA ASP A 49 -19.98 1.52 1.49
C ASP A 49 -20.44 2.76 0.70
N MET A 50 -19.95 2.89 -0.54
CA MET A 50 -20.23 4.05 -1.40
C MET A 50 -21.64 4.05 -1.98
N GLU A 51 -22.34 2.90 -1.98
CA GLU A 51 -23.75 2.83 -2.33
C GLU A 51 -24.63 3.38 -1.18
N ALA A 52 -24.12 3.33 0.06
CA ALA A 52 -24.83 3.66 1.29
C ALA A 52 -24.67 5.12 1.77
N CYS A 53 -23.70 5.87 1.21
CA CYS A 53 -23.19 7.08 1.85
C CYS A 53 -22.91 8.22 0.86
N ASP A 54 -23.30 9.43 1.25
CA ASP A 54 -23.06 10.66 0.51
C ASP A 54 -21.55 11.01 0.49
N GLU A 55 -20.99 11.11 -0.73
CA GLU A 55 -19.58 11.43 -0.97
C GLU A 55 -19.16 12.79 -0.36
N HIS A 56 -20.06 13.77 -0.35
CA HIS A 56 -19.80 15.10 0.16
C HIS A 56 -19.74 15.11 1.70
N LEU A 57 -20.50 14.24 2.38
CA LEU A 57 -20.35 13.97 3.82
C LEU A 57 -19.01 13.30 4.12
N ILE A 58 -18.62 12.29 3.35
CA ILE A 58 -17.32 11.61 3.49
C ILE A 58 -16.17 12.61 3.33
N GLN A 59 -16.15 13.38 2.23
CA GLN A 59 -15.11 14.37 1.96
C GLN A 59 -14.97 15.39 3.10
N LYS A 60 -16.10 15.88 3.64
CA LYS A 60 -16.15 16.83 4.76
C LYS A 60 -15.60 16.23 6.06
N ALA A 61 -15.95 14.98 6.33
CA ALA A 61 -15.46 14.25 7.50
C ALA A 61 -13.94 14.00 7.39
N ILE A 62 -13.48 13.46 6.26
CA ILE A 62 -12.07 13.20 5.98
C ILE A 62 -11.24 14.49 6.02
N THR A 63 -11.70 15.58 5.39
CA THR A 63 -11.01 16.89 5.43
C THR A 63 -10.83 17.40 6.86
N SER A 64 -11.75 17.08 7.77
CA SER A 64 -11.66 17.50 9.18
C SER A 64 -10.53 16.82 9.96
N LEU A 65 -10.00 15.68 9.48
CA LEU A 65 -8.87 14.98 10.10
C LEU A 65 -7.59 15.82 10.14
N SER A 66 -7.42 16.75 9.20
CA SER A 66 -6.32 17.75 9.16
C SER A 66 -6.20 18.60 10.43
N LYS A 67 -7.23 18.61 11.28
CA LYS A 67 -7.32 19.36 12.54
C LYS A 67 -7.42 18.44 13.77
N THR A 68 -7.04 17.17 13.62
CA THR A 68 -7.05 16.15 14.68
C THR A 68 -5.66 15.60 14.97
N ASN A 69 -5.49 14.92 16.10
CA ASN A 69 -4.21 14.30 16.49
C ASN A 69 -4.14 12.82 16.12
N ILE A 70 -4.73 12.44 14.98
CA ILE A 70 -4.84 11.07 14.49
C ILE A 70 -3.45 10.47 14.18
N ASP A 71 -3.10 9.37 14.84
CA ASP A 71 -1.85 8.64 14.63
C ASP A 71 -2.02 7.37 13.77
N ALA A 72 -3.23 6.80 13.73
CA ALA A 72 -3.58 5.68 12.88
C ALA A 72 -4.90 5.90 12.13
N LEU A 73 -4.88 5.70 10.82
CA LEU A 73 -6.04 5.79 9.94
C LEU A 73 -6.11 4.56 9.03
N ALA A 74 -7.23 3.85 9.08
CA ALA A 74 -7.54 2.77 8.16
C ALA A 74 -8.85 3.08 7.44
N ILE A 75 -8.82 3.14 6.10
CA ILE A 75 -10.01 3.34 5.27
C ILE A 75 -10.11 2.18 4.29
N LYS A 76 -11.24 1.47 4.33
CA LYS A 76 -11.65 0.49 3.33
C LYS A 76 -12.88 1.03 2.63
N VAL A 77 -12.88 0.99 1.31
CA VAL A 77 -14.00 1.42 0.47
C VAL A 77 -14.58 0.19 -0.23
N ILE A 78 -15.90 0.08 -0.28
CA ILE A 78 -16.62 -0.97 -1.01
C ILE A 78 -17.76 -0.35 -1.83
N GLY A 79 -18.31 -1.10 -2.80
CA GLY A 79 -19.38 -0.62 -3.68
C GLY A 79 -18.88 0.12 -4.93
N LEU A 80 -17.60 -0.08 -5.30
CA LEU A 80 -16.97 0.57 -6.46
C LEU A 80 -16.65 -0.38 -7.62
N LYS A 81 -17.07 -1.65 -7.55
CA LYS A 81 -16.75 -2.71 -8.54
C LYS A 81 -17.16 -2.41 -9.98
N GLU A 82 -18.13 -1.52 -10.19
CA GLU A 82 -18.61 -1.09 -11.50
C GLU A 82 -18.11 0.31 -11.89
N GLN A 83 -17.50 1.06 -10.96
CA GLN A 83 -16.99 2.39 -11.21
C GLN A 83 -15.55 2.36 -11.76
N LYS A 84 -15.29 3.19 -12.77
CA LYS A 84 -13.98 3.34 -13.44
C LYS A 84 -13.03 4.33 -12.73
N SER A 85 -13.42 4.83 -11.57
CA SER A 85 -12.65 5.85 -10.86
C SER A 85 -12.99 5.83 -9.38
N MET A 86 -12.00 6.18 -8.56
CA MET A 86 -12.26 6.57 -7.18
C MET A 86 -13.26 7.73 -7.12
N PRO A 87 -14.16 7.76 -6.11
CA PRO A 87 -14.88 8.98 -5.76
C PRO A 87 -13.87 10.07 -5.35
N TYR A 88 -14.06 11.27 -5.90
CA TYR A 88 -13.24 12.47 -5.67
C TYR A 88 -13.17 12.88 -4.18
N GLY A 89 -14.13 12.44 -3.37
CA GLY A 89 -14.17 12.69 -1.92
C GLY A 89 -12.99 12.10 -1.12
N LEU A 90 -12.29 11.09 -1.66
CA LEU A 90 -11.13 10.46 -1.01
C LEU A 90 -9.80 10.95 -1.61
N ASN A 91 -9.47 12.21 -1.34
CA ASN A 91 -8.18 12.81 -1.70
C ASN A 91 -7.01 12.19 -0.89
N LEU A 92 -6.51 11.03 -1.31
CA LEU A 92 -5.40 10.31 -0.65
C LEU A 92 -4.14 11.18 -0.42
N PRO A 93 -3.68 12.02 -1.37
CA PRO A 93 -2.59 12.99 -1.13
C PRO A 93 -2.79 13.83 0.14
N SER A 94 -4.01 14.28 0.44
CA SER A 94 -4.30 15.06 1.65
C SER A 94 -4.19 14.25 2.96
N LEU A 95 -4.37 12.93 2.90
CA LEU A 95 -4.19 12.03 4.05
C LEU A 95 -2.71 11.82 4.38
N PHE A 96 -1.85 11.71 3.37
CA PHE A 96 -0.40 11.59 3.57
C PHE A 96 0.24 12.85 4.19
N ALA A 97 -0.41 14.00 4.04
CA ALA A 97 -0.03 15.28 4.63
C ALA A 97 -0.48 15.49 6.09
N LEU A 98 -1.18 14.52 6.70
CA LEU A 98 -1.60 14.60 8.10
C LEU A 98 -0.37 14.56 9.04
N SER A 99 -0.12 15.68 9.74
CA SER A 99 1.13 15.95 10.47
C SER A 99 1.37 15.09 11.72
N THR A 100 0.39 14.28 12.10
CA THR A 100 0.39 13.36 13.25
C THR A 100 0.29 11.89 12.84
N LEU A 101 -0.03 11.60 11.58
CA LEU A 101 -0.31 10.26 11.08
C LEU A 101 0.98 9.43 10.95
N LYS A 102 1.02 8.30 11.66
CA LYS A 102 2.11 7.32 11.66
C LYS A 102 1.75 6.02 10.96
N LYS A 103 0.47 5.62 10.99
CA LYS A 103 -0.01 4.36 10.41
C LYS A 103 -1.15 4.63 9.45
N PHE A 104 -0.96 4.31 8.18
CA PHE A 104 -2.00 4.43 7.16
C PHE A 104 -2.29 3.10 6.49
N SER A 105 -3.57 2.73 6.44
CA SER A 105 -4.07 1.56 5.73
C SER A 105 -5.18 1.95 4.77
N PHE A 106 -5.08 1.50 3.53
CA PHE A 106 -6.07 1.76 2.48
C PHE A 106 -6.43 0.49 1.69
N ALA A 107 -7.73 0.34 1.42
CA ALA A 107 -8.29 -0.75 0.62
C ALA A 107 -9.50 -0.24 -0.18
N THR A 108 -9.73 -0.78 -1.37
CA THR A 108 -10.92 -0.52 -2.20
C THR A 108 -11.37 -1.79 -2.95
N ASP A 109 -12.57 -1.81 -3.50
CA ASP A 109 -12.99 -2.79 -4.51
C ASP A 109 -13.17 -2.21 -5.92
N ALA A 110 -12.72 -0.96 -6.14
CA ALA A 110 -12.58 -0.33 -7.45
C ALA A 110 -11.56 -1.08 -8.33
N LYS A 111 -11.84 -1.17 -9.64
CA LYS A 111 -11.01 -1.93 -10.60
C LYS A 111 -9.83 -1.17 -11.16
N ASP A 112 -9.96 0.15 -11.32
CA ASP A 112 -8.97 0.94 -12.05
C ASP A 112 -7.80 1.35 -11.13
N PRO A 113 -6.54 1.27 -11.60
CA PRO A 113 -5.36 1.58 -10.79
C PRO A 113 -5.31 3.05 -10.40
N PHE A 114 -4.73 3.34 -9.23
CA PHE A 114 -4.60 4.70 -8.75
C PHE A 114 -3.28 5.31 -9.19
N TYR A 115 -3.36 6.30 -10.08
CA TYR A 115 -2.20 7.04 -10.57
C TYR A 115 -1.76 8.08 -9.54
N TYR A 116 -0.51 7.99 -9.08
CA TYR A 116 0.06 8.99 -8.16
C TYR A 116 0.61 10.18 -8.95
N SER A 117 -0.15 11.28 -9.00
CA SER A 117 0.31 12.53 -9.63
C SER A 117 0.74 13.58 -8.60
N ASP A 118 2.06 13.75 -8.52
CA ASP A 118 2.82 15.01 -8.31
C ASP A 118 2.60 15.83 -7.01
N ASN A 119 1.67 15.45 -6.14
CA ASN A 119 1.29 16.23 -4.93
C ASN A 119 1.69 15.57 -3.60
N LEU A 120 2.62 14.62 -3.61
CA LEU A 120 3.20 14.08 -2.38
C LEU A 120 4.24 15.06 -1.82
N HIS A 121 3.83 15.88 -0.85
CA HIS A 121 4.77 16.67 -0.06
C HIS A 121 5.70 15.76 0.76
N ILE A 122 6.99 16.10 0.83
CA ILE A 122 8.09 15.32 1.45
C ILE A 122 8.05 15.42 2.99
N CYS A 123 6.87 15.25 3.58
CA CYS A 123 6.55 15.65 4.95
C CYS A 123 5.76 14.59 5.73
N SER A 124 5.63 13.37 5.21
CA SER A 124 4.85 12.34 5.89
C SER A 124 5.60 11.77 7.09
N LYS A 125 4.90 11.65 8.23
CA LYS A 125 5.39 10.94 9.43
C LYS A 125 5.00 9.46 9.44
N ILE A 126 4.53 8.93 8.30
CA ILE A 126 4.11 7.55 8.19
C ILE A 126 5.32 6.62 8.37
N GLU A 127 5.20 5.77 9.38
CA GLU A 127 6.09 4.68 9.75
C GLU A 127 5.56 3.34 9.19
N TYR A 128 4.23 3.22 9.02
CA TYR A 128 3.55 2.01 8.54
C TYR A 128 2.56 2.34 7.43
N LEU A 129 2.82 1.85 6.22
CA LEU A 129 1.92 1.95 5.08
C LEU A 129 1.37 0.57 4.70
N THR A 130 0.07 0.49 4.44
CA THR A 130 -0.56 -0.66 3.79
C THR A 130 -1.55 -0.16 2.73
N ILE A 131 -1.38 -0.58 1.47
CA ILE A 131 -2.32 -0.30 0.38
C ILE A 131 -2.60 -1.62 -0.32
N SER A 132 -3.68 -2.29 0.11
CA SER A 132 -4.06 -3.59 -0.44
C SER A 132 -4.72 -3.44 -1.81
N ASP A 133 -5.52 -2.39 -1.96
CA ASP A 133 -6.18 -1.97 -3.20
C ASP A 133 -6.48 -0.46 -3.05
N PRO A 134 -6.51 0.36 -4.12
CA PRO A 134 -6.31 0.01 -5.52
C PRO A 134 -4.84 -0.27 -5.81
N VAL A 135 -4.60 -0.84 -6.98
CA VAL A 135 -3.26 -1.21 -7.40
C VAL A 135 -2.44 0.04 -7.79
N ILE A 136 -1.24 0.16 -7.25
CA ILE A 136 -0.31 1.27 -7.53
C ILE A 136 0.53 0.94 -8.77
N ALA A 137 0.81 1.90 -9.64
CA ALA A 137 1.76 1.66 -10.73
C ALA A 137 3.18 1.42 -10.17
N PHE A 138 3.88 0.38 -10.64
CA PHE A 138 5.21 0.02 -10.15
C PHE A 138 6.22 1.19 -10.21
N ASP A 139 6.13 2.03 -11.25
CA ASP A 139 6.98 3.21 -11.48
C ASP A 139 6.67 4.39 -10.54
N ASP A 140 5.54 4.37 -9.82
CA ASP A 140 5.18 5.40 -8.83
C ASP A 140 5.78 5.09 -7.44
N LEU A 141 6.28 3.86 -7.23
CA LEU A 141 6.93 3.41 -5.99
C LEU A 141 8.13 4.28 -5.54
N PRO A 142 9.05 4.77 -6.42
CA PRO A 142 10.09 5.73 -6.03
C PRO A 142 9.51 6.95 -5.32
N SER A 143 8.48 7.55 -5.92
CA SER A 143 7.86 8.80 -5.47
C SER A 143 7.14 8.62 -4.13
N LEU A 144 6.47 7.48 -3.97
CA LEU A 144 5.82 7.09 -2.71
C LEU A 144 6.83 6.94 -1.57
N LEU A 145 7.95 6.24 -1.83
CA LEU A 145 9.00 6.01 -0.84
C LEU A 145 9.75 7.30 -0.48
N TYR A 146 10.05 8.15 -1.48
CA TYR A 146 10.68 9.44 -1.27
C TYR A 146 9.86 10.38 -0.37
N ALA A 147 8.53 10.31 -0.45
CA ALA A 147 7.62 11.10 0.38
C ALA A 147 7.53 10.60 1.85
N MET A 148 8.05 9.41 2.16
CA MET A 148 7.93 8.74 3.46
C MET A 148 9.30 8.32 4.02
N PRO A 149 10.20 9.26 4.36
CA PRO A 149 11.56 8.93 4.83
C PRO A 149 11.61 8.14 6.15
N ASN A 150 10.52 8.15 6.93
CA ASN A 150 10.41 7.44 8.20
C ASN A 150 9.78 6.03 8.07
N LEU A 151 9.51 5.56 6.85
CA LEU A 151 8.75 4.34 6.62
C LEU A 151 9.52 3.10 7.11
N GLU A 152 9.00 2.41 8.11
CA GLU A 152 9.55 1.16 8.64
C GLU A 152 8.89 -0.09 8.03
N HIS A 153 7.62 0.03 7.63
CA HIS A 153 6.80 -1.07 7.10
C HIS A 153 6.02 -0.64 5.86
N LEU A 154 6.26 -1.32 4.75
CA LEU A 154 5.52 -1.19 3.49
C LEU A 154 4.80 -2.50 3.18
N ASN A 155 3.50 -2.45 2.87
CA ASN A 155 2.74 -3.54 2.28
C ASN A 155 1.86 -2.99 1.15
N VAL A 156 2.19 -3.25 -0.12
CA VAL A 156 1.48 -2.64 -1.26
C VAL A 156 1.22 -3.62 -2.40
N ARG A 157 0.05 -3.47 -3.02
CA ARG A 157 -0.29 -4.11 -4.30
C ARG A 157 0.14 -3.19 -5.45
N LEU A 158 0.95 -3.72 -6.36
CA LEU A 158 1.55 -3.05 -7.50
C LEU A 158 1.08 -3.67 -8.81
N THR A 159 1.00 -2.88 -9.88
CA THR A 159 0.75 -3.35 -11.25
C THR A 159 1.83 -2.80 -12.15
N SER A 160 2.23 -3.57 -13.15
CA SER A 160 2.86 -2.98 -14.33
C SER A 160 1.76 -2.26 -15.11
N ALA A 161 1.82 -0.92 -15.12
CA ALA A 161 0.77 -0.11 -15.73
C ALA A 161 0.81 -0.27 -17.26
N ASP A 162 -0.37 -0.45 -17.86
CA ASP A 162 -0.49 -0.67 -19.29
C ASP A 162 0.12 0.49 -20.10
N TYR A 163 0.78 0.13 -21.20
CA TYR A 163 1.69 0.98 -21.96
C TYR A 163 1.04 2.27 -22.50
N HIS A 164 -0.30 2.29 -22.56
CA HIS A 164 -1.10 3.31 -23.24
C HIS A 164 -1.08 4.72 -22.62
N PHE A 165 -0.79 4.89 -21.32
CA PHE A 165 -0.69 6.22 -20.69
C PHE A 165 0.74 6.75 -20.52
N ARG A 166 1.77 5.92 -20.76
CA ARG A 166 3.17 6.25 -20.39
C ARG A 166 3.94 7.12 -21.38
N GLN A 167 3.37 7.48 -22.54
CA GLN A 167 4.10 8.32 -23.52
C GLN A 167 4.43 9.74 -23.01
N GLN A 168 3.78 10.22 -21.94
CA GLN A 168 4.02 11.58 -21.39
C GLN A 168 4.75 11.61 -20.04
N ARG A 169 5.01 10.46 -19.40
CA ARG A 169 5.72 10.36 -18.11
C ARG A 169 6.87 9.36 -18.18
N ARG A 170 7.87 9.64 -19.02
CA ARG A 170 9.20 9.04 -18.85
C ARG A 170 9.86 9.70 -17.64
N ILE A 171 9.66 9.11 -16.46
CA ILE A 171 10.65 9.23 -15.40
C ILE A 171 11.88 8.48 -15.92
N ASP A 172 12.90 9.23 -16.35
CA ASP A 172 14.20 8.65 -16.69
C ASP A 172 14.73 8.01 -15.40
N LEU A 173 14.75 6.67 -15.34
CA LEU A 173 15.25 5.83 -14.21
C LEU A 173 16.78 5.98 -13.99
N LYS A 174 17.32 7.15 -14.30
CA LYS A 174 18.70 7.60 -14.06
C LYS A 174 18.84 8.41 -12.77
N THR A 175 17.74 8.81 -12.14
CA THR A 175 17.80 9.37 -10.79
C THR A 175 18.00 8.23 -9.80
N ASP A 176 19.19 8.19 -9.18
CA ASP A 176 19.50 7.25 -8.10
C ASP A 176 18.39 7.27 -7.05
N LEU A 177 17.81 6.09 -6.74
CA LEU A 177 16.84 5.99 -5.67
C LEU A 177 17.52 6.36 -4.34
N PRO A 178 17.03 7.35 -3.58
CA PRO A 178 17.63 7.69 -2.30
C PRO A 178 17.51 6.50 -1.34
N SER A 179 18.54 6.27 -0.54
CA SER A 179 18.56 5.20 0.46
C SER A 179 17.44 5.40 1.49
N ILE A 180 16.77 4.31 1.83
CA ILE A 180 15.64 4.21 2.77
C ILE A 180 16.09 3.36 3.96
N PRO A 181 16.96 3.88 4.84
CA PRO A 181 17.60 3.12 5.92
C PRO A 181 16.64 2.76 7.07
N THR A 182 15.40 3.25 7.03
CA THR A 182 14.35 3.02 8.02
C THR A 182 13.51 1.78 7.73
N LEU A 183 13.42 1.34 6.46
CA LEU A 183 12.51 0.28 6.04
C LEU A 183 13.01 -1.11 6.48
N LYS A 184 12.26 -1.74 7.38
CA LYS A 184 12.55 -3.06 7.98
C LYS A 184 11.70 -4.18 7.38
N THR A 185 10.52 -3.83 6.86
CA THR A 185 9.55 -4.78 6.29
C THR A 185 9.01 -4.25 4.97
N CYS A 186 9.12 -5.06 3.91
CA CYS A 186 8.63 -4.75 2.58
C CYS A 186 7.84 -5.95 2.04
N ILE A 187 6.55 -5.74 1.76
CA ILE A 187 5.65 -6.75 1.17
C ILE A 187 5.08 -6.16 -0.12
N LEU A 188 5.39 -6.78 -1.26
CA LEU A 188 4.93 -6.35 -2.58
C LEU A 188 4.11 -7.48 -3.23
N GLN A 189 2.89 -7.17 -3.67
CA GLN A 189 2.10 -8.03 -4.55
C GLN A 189 2.08 -7.40 -5.95
N ILE A 190 2.88 -7.93 -6.88
CA ILE A 190 3.10 -7.38 -8.22
C ILE A 190 2.25 -8.15 -9.23
N GLU A 191 1.30 -7.45 -9.85
CA GLU A 191 0.37 -7.98 -10.84
C GLU A 191 0.75 -7.54 -12.25
N ASN A 192 0.35 -8.32 -13.25
CA ASN A 192 0.65 -8.10 -14.67
C ASN A 192 2.14 -7.81 -14.93
N THR A 193 3.03 -8.70 -14.50
CA THR A 193 4.50 -8.49 -14.49
C THR A 193 5.17 -8.20 -15.82
N CYS A 194 4.48 -8.32 -16.95
CA CYS A 194 5.03 -8.31 -18.31
C CYS A 194 5.94 -7.11 -18.65
N SER A 195 5.89 -5.99 -17.91
CA SER A 195 6.83 -4.87 -18.03
C SER A 195 7.77 -4.63 -16.84
N VAL A 196 7.57 -5.30 -15.69
CA VAL A 196 8.49 -5.23 -14.54
C VAL A 196 9.64 -6.19 -14.74
N LYS A 197 10.83 -5.67 -15.03
CA LYS A 197 12.07 -6.47 -15.11
C LYS A 197 12.67 -6.66 -13.72
N PHE A 198 13.24 -7.84 -13.44
CA PHE A 198 13.93 -8.13 -12.18
C PHE A 198 14.96 -7.05 -11.80
N ASN A 199 15.75 -6.55 -12.75
CA ASN A 199 16.74 -5.50 -12.50
C ASN A 199 16.16 -4.21 -11.90
N LEU A 200 14.89 -3.87 -12.20
CA LEU A 200 14.22 -2.73 -11.58
C LEU A 200 13.90 -3.05 -10.12
N LEU A 201 13.24 -4.18 -9.85
CA LEU A 201 12.96 -4.65 -8.49
C LEU A 201 14.25 -4.76 -7.64
N ALA A 202 15.33 -5.29 -8.21
CA ALA A 202 16.63 -5.36 -7.56
C ALA A 202 17.24 -3.98 -7.26
N HIS A 203 17.06 -2.99 -8.13
CA HIS A 203 17.46 -1.60 -7.87
C HIS A 203 16.68 -0.99 -6.71
N PHE A 204 15.36 -1.21 -6.64
CA PHE A 204 14.53 -0.78 -5.50
C PHE A 204 14.97 -1.41 -4.18
N LEU A 205 15.17 -2.73 -4.17
CA LEU A 205 15.53 -3.47 -2.95
C LEU A 205 16.94 -3.09 -2.45
N LYS A 206 17.87 -2.76 -3.35
CA LYS A 206 19.21 -2.23 -3.01
C LYS A 206 19.17 -0.90 -2.24
N ALA A 207 18.11 -0.11 -2.38
CA ALA A 207 17.95 1.14 -1.63
C ALA A 207 17.50 0.92 -0.17
N MET A 208 17.29 -0.32 0.28
CA MET A 208 16.68 -0.65 1.58
C MET A 208 17.67 -1.42 2.49
N PRO A 209 18.79 -0.81 2.92
CA PRO A 209 19.90 -1.53 3.58
C PRO A 209 19.54 -2.11 4.97
N ALA A 210 18.45 -1.66 5.59
CA ALA A 210 17.97 -2.16 6.89
C ALA A 210 16.87 -3.23 6.77
N LEU A 211 16.55 -3.69 5.55
CA LEU A 211 15.44 -4.60 5.28
C LEU A 211 15.67 -5.97 5.94
N ARG A 212 14.74 -6.37 6.82
CA ARG A 212 14.77 -7.65 7.56
C ARG A 212 13.73 -8.65 7.07
N HIS A 213 12.58 -8.15 6.60
CA HIS A 213 11.47 -8.99 6.13
C HIS A 213 11.09 -8.58 4.72
N LEU A 214 11.18 -9.51 3.77
CA LEU A 214 10.82 -9.31 2.37
C LEU A 214 9.79 -10.36 1.93
N GLY A 215 8.61 -9.89 1.52
CA GLY A 215 7.59 -10.70 0.87
C GLY A 215 7.35 -10.22 -0.56
N ILE A 216 7.56 -11.09 -1.56
CA ILE A 216 7.20 -10.81 -2.96
C ILE A 216 6.18 -11.86 -3.42
N THR A 217 5.02 -11.40 -3.87
CA THR A 217 4.05 -12.20 -4.64
C THR A 217 4.02 -11.66 -6.06
N ALA A 218 4.36 -12.45 -7.07
CA ALA A 218 4.44 -11.99 -8.47
C ALA A 218 4.41 -13.18 -9.46
N SER A 219 4.38 -12.92 -10.76
CA SER A 219 4.56 -13.97 -11.78
C SER A 219 5.91 -14.69 -11.63
N TYR A 220 5.97 -15.93 -12.10
CA TYR A 220 7.16 -16.77 -12.10
C TYR A 220 8.36 -16.14 -12.84
N GLU A 221 8.13 -15.26 -13.80
CA GLU A 221 9.16 -14.54 -14.57
C GLU A 221 10.13 -13.72 -13.69
N LEU A 222 9.69 -13.30 -12.51
CA LEU A 222 10.52 -12.56 -11.54
C LEU A 222 11.33 -13.46 -10.59
N PHE A 223 11.24 -14.78 -10.72
CA PHE A 223 11.87 -15.76 -9.83
C PHE A 223 13.02 -16.54 -10.49
N ASN A 224 13.99 -15.79 -11.04
CA ASN A 224 15.30 -16.35 -11.38
C ASN A 224 16.14 -16.54 -10.11
N ALA A 225 16.48 -17.79 -9.79
CA ALA A 225 17.20 -18.15 -8.58
C ALA A 225 18.62 -17.58 -8.47
N HIS A 226 19.35 -17.42 -9.59
CA HIS A 226 20.70 -16.84 -9.58
C HIS A 226 20.64 -15.34 -9.30
N ASP A 227 19.70 -14.64 -9.94
CA ASP A 227 19.49 -13.20 -9.74
C ASP A 227 19.07 -12.88 -8.29
N TRP A 228 18.21 -13.72 -7.70
CA TRP A 228 17.85 -13.63 -6.28
C TRP A 228 19.02 -13.98 -5.34
N GLU A 229 19.76 -15.05 -5.61
CA GLU A 229 20.96 -15.44 -4.83
C GLU A 229 22.00 -14.31 -4.81
N MET A 230 22.28 -13.70 -5.96
CA MET A 230 23.15 -12.54 -6.09
C MET A 230 22.62 -11.32 -5.32
N LEU A 231 21.31 -11.03 -5.37
CA LEU A 231 20.72 -9.90 -4.63
C LEU A 231 20.82 -10.10 -3.12
N LEU A 232 20.53 -11.32 -2.64
CA LEU A 232 20.56 -11.68 -1.22
C LEU A 232 21.97 -11.62 -0.64
N THR A 233 22.95 -12.20 -1.34
CA THR A 233 24.34 -12.25 -0.90
C THR A 233 25.07 -10.90 -0.96
N THR A 234 24.74 -10.05 -1.93
CA THR A 234 25.45 -8.76 -2.13
C THR A 234 24.80 -7.55 -1.47
N SER A 235 23.46 -7.54 -1.35
CA SER A 235 22.71 -6.30 -1.11
C SER A 235 21.72 -6.39 0.04
N LEU A 236 21.08 -7.55 0.24
CA LEU A 236 20.07 -7.76 1.29
C LEU A 236 20.63 -8.55 2.48
N THR A 237 21.86 -8.20 2.90
CA THR A 237 22.61 -8.93 3.94
C THR A 237 22.01 -8.82 5.34
N ALA A 238 21.09 -7.89 5.58
CA ALA A 238 20.32 -7.74 6.82
C ALA A 238 19.03 -8.59 6.86
N LEU A 239 18.70 -9.31 5.78
CA LEU A 239 17.44 -10.02 5.65
C LEU A 239 17.41 -11.27 6.55
N THR A 240 16.37 -11.38 7.37
CA THR A 240 16.14 -12.54 8.26
C THR A 240 14.92 -13.37 7.85
N HIS A 241 14.00 -12.80 7.07
CA HIS A 241 12.81 -13.49 6.56
C HIS A 241 12.60 -13.15 5.08
N LEU A 242 12.57 -14.19 4.25
CA LEU A 242 12.28 -14.10 2.83
C LEU A 242 11.04 -14.94 2.51
N ARG A 243 10.09 -14.38 1.77
CA ARG A 243 8.95 -15.11 1.20
C ARG A 243 8.80 -14.73 -0.27
N LEU A 244 9.05 -15.68 -1.17
CA LEU A 244 8.76 -15.56 -2.60
C LEU A 244 7.53 -16.42 -2.93
N HIS A 245 6.61 -15.90 -3.73
CA HIS A 245 5.34 -16.57 -4.06
C HIS A 245 4.95 -16.32 -5.51
N ALA A 246 4.86 -17.39 -6.29
CA ALA A 246 4.48 -17.34 -7.71
C ALA A 246 2.96 -17.30 -7.89
N THR A 247 2.45 -16.26 -8.54
CA THR A 247 1.09 -16.23 -9.10
C THR A 247 1.10 -16.96 -10.44
N THR A 248 0.21 -17.95 -10.58
CA THR A 248 0.17 -18.84 -11.74
C THR A 248 -0.98 -18.48 -12.68
N THR A 249 -0.76 -17.51 -13.56
CA THR A 249 -1.62 -17.29 -14.74
C THR A 249 -1.18 -18.20 -15.88
N TYR A 250 -1.58 -19.47 -15.82
CA TYR A 250 -1.25 -20.44 -16.87
C TYR A 250 -2.08 -20.23 -18.13
N HIS A 251 -1.41 -20.07 -19.27
CA HIS A 251 -2.00 -20.43 -20.56
C HIS A 251 -1.90 -21.95 -20.74
N HIS A 252 -2.99 -22.57 -21.19
CA HIS A 252 -3.30 -23.98 -20.93
C HIS A 252 -2.44 -25.04 -21.65
N ASN A 253 -1.44 -24.62 -22.44
CA ASN A 253 -0.74 -25.44 -23.44
C ASN A 253 0.78 -25.54 -23.28
N ASP A 254 1.40 -24.77 -22.39
CA ASP A 254 2.85 -24.83 -22.21
C ASP A 254 3.24 -25.89 -21.17
N VAL A 255 4.12 -26.82 -21.59
CA VAL A 255 4.76 -27.78 -20.70
C VAL A 255 5.54 -27.01 -19.65
N LEU A 256 5.27 -27.23 -18.36
CA LEU A 256 6.11 -26.67 -17.29
C LEU A 256 7.58 -27.00 -17.58
N PRO A 257 8.46 -25.99 -17.76
CA PRO A 257 9.82 -26.14 -17.28
C PRO A 257 9.71 -26.44 -15.79
N ASP A 258 10.54 -27.32 -15.24
CA ASP A 258 10.48 -27.65 -13.82
C ASP A 258 10.78 -26.36 -13.03
N LEU A 259 9.73 -25.69 -12.51
CA LEU A 259 9.82 -24.30 -11.99
C LEU A 259 10.81 -24.17 -10.82
N LEU A 260 11.17 -25.31 -10.23
CA LEU A 260 12.11 -25.44 -9.14
C LEU A 260 13.54 -25.74 -9.61
N ASP A 261 13.80 -26.12 -10.86
CA ASP A 261 15.15 -26.37 -11.39
C ASP A 261 16.13 -25.21 -11.16
N PRO A 262 15.76 -23.93 -11.41
CA PRO A 262 16.63 -22.81 -11.06
C PRO A 262 16.98 -22.78 -9.57
N PHE A 263 16.03 -23.14 -8.71
CA PHE A 263 16.19 -23.18 -7.26
C PHE A 263 16.90 -24.44 -6.74
N LYS A 264 17.38 -25.35 -7.61
CA LYS A 264 18.18 -26.52 -7.19
C LYS A 264 19.68 -26.18 -6.98
N THR A 265 20.00 -25.00 -6.43
CA THR A 265 21.38 -24.62 -6.05
C THR A 265 21.66 -24.93 -4.57
N SER A 266 22.94 -25.00 -4.18
CA SER A 266 23.35 -25.21 -2.78
C SER A 266 23.07 -24.03 -1.84
N PHE A 267 22.65 -22.87 -2.38
CA PHE A 267 22.18 -21.74 -1.59
C PHE A 267 20.72 -21.95 -1.16
N TRP A 268 19.89 -22.48 -2.07
CA TRP A 268 18.45 -22.68 -1.86
C TRP A 268 18.09 -24.05 -1.26
N ILE A 269 18.90 -25.08 -1.51
CA ILE A 269 18.75 -26.41 -0.90
C ILE A 269 19.64 -26.49 0.34
N GLU A 270 19.03 -26.67 1.52
CA GLU A 270 19.76 -27.09 2.73
C GLU A 270 20.57 -28.36 2.43
N LYS A 271 21.91 -28.26 2.49
CA LYS A 271 22.74 -29.44 2.72
C LYS A 271 22.36 -30.00 4.08
N LYS A 272 21.67 -31.16 4.10
CA LYS A 272 21.59 -31.99 5.31
C LYS A 272 23.01 -32.20 5.81
N ILE A 273 23.29 -31.68 7.00
CA ILE A 273 24.55 -31.91 7.69
C ILE A 273 24.60 -33.40 8.03
N SER A 274 25.53 -34.10 7.39
CA SER A 274 25.83 -35.53 7.56
C SER A 274 26.76 -35.76 8.74
#